data_AF-J4G9C8-F1
#
_entry.id   AF-J4G9C8-F1
#
_cell.length_a   1.000
_cell.length_b   1.000
_cell.length_c   1.000
_cell.angle_alpha   90.00
_cell.angle_beta   90.00
_cell.angle_gamma   90.00
#
_symmetry.space_group_name_H-M   'P 1'
#
loop_
_entity.id
_entity.type
_entity.pdbx_description
1 polymer ?
#
loop_
_entity_poly.entity_id
_entity_poly.type
_entity_poly.pdbx_seq_one_letter_code
_entity_poly.pdbx_strand_id
1 'polypeptide(L)'
;MPRASRQAPPVNIARRDERLEEALEVPANWRTISITNAAQALSLFSVLEFSEDVPSPATYTRNLWVRTEYVQGGNILEDLGVGIAYKLLQPCTVAVEDIVAHGNVQNFAVDPVLLNEGWFVESRIRPGQVLLLENECPSETFNFAYETSMFNRTTHVILEHRWEQLVPILPPEDPLQMFPAVKYLCIRVSAMLNHLKALQLIDQLLGCKKLERLIVCVDSGEDRHCVKQNLVWQFLNHRAHFSEHRLAVHSIARSMKHEWEAIVTEGRTIWDRVGDKEETQPMDERGGLQGYL
;
A
#
# COMPACT_ATOMS: atom_id res chain seq x y z
N MET A 1 58.76 4.42 -44.62
CA MET A 1 58.49 3.76 -43.33
C MET A 1 57.71 4.72 -42.43
N PRO A 2 56.38 4.55 -42.27
CA PRO A 2 55.59 5.34 -41.34
C PRO A 2 55.49 4.65 -39.96
N ARG A 3 55.54 5.47 -38.92
CA ARG A 3 55.49 5.09 -37.50
C ARG A 3 54.15 4.44 -37.14
N ALA A 4 54.20 3.30 -36.44
CA ALA A 4 53.03 2.67 -35.83
C ALA A 4 52.47 3.56 -34.72
N SER A 5 51.24 4.05 -34.90
CA SER A 5 50.45 4.72 -33.86
C SER A 5 50.04 3.70 -32.81
N ARG A 6 50.57 3.85 -31.59
CA ARG A 6 50.12 3.09 -30.41
C ARG A 6 48.71 3.55 -30.06
N GLN A 7 47.71 2.71 -30.29
CA GLN A 7 46.37 2.89 -29.73
C GLN A 7 46.44 2.69 -28.21
N ALA A 8 46.00 3.69 -27.45
CA ALA A 8 45.73 3.53 -26.02
C ALA A 8 44.51 2.62 -25.83
N PRO A 9 44.50 1.76 -24.79
CA PRO A 9 43.34 0.90 -24.52
C PRO A 9 42.13 1.75 -24.12
N PRO A 10 40.90 1.28 -24.39
CA PRO A 10 39.69 2.01 -24.04
C PRO A 10 39.59 2.16 -22.52
N VAL A 11 39.38 3.39 -22.06
CA VAL A 11 39.06 3.70 -20.67
C VAL A 11 37.73 3.03 -20.35
N ASN A 12 37.80 2.06 -19.44
CA ASN A 12 36.64 1.32 -18.96
C ASN A 12 35.81 2.23 -18.04
N ILE A 13 34.84 2.95 -18.61
CA ILE A 13 33.94 3.88 -17.90
C ILE A 13 32.90 3.12 -17.05
N ALA A 14 32.81 1.79 -17.16
CA ALA A 14 31.81 0.97 -16.47
C ALA A 14 32.18 0.53 -15.03
N ARG A 15 33.09 1.21 -14.34
CA ARG A 15 33.52 0.85 -12.96
C ARG A 15 33.52 2.01 -11.97
N ARG A 16 32.74 3.05 -12.24
CA ARG A 16 32.69 4.24 -11.37
C ARG A 16 31.48 4.34 -10.44
N ASP A 17 30.45 3.50 -10.63
CA ASP A 17 29.21 3.59 -9.84
C ASP A 17 29.05 2.50 -8.76
N GLU A 18 29.96 1.50 -8.67
CA GLU A 18 29.88 0.43 -7.64
C GLU A 18 30.80 0.65 -6.43
N ARG A 19 31.57 1.74 -6.38
CA ARG A 19 32.57 1.99 -5.32
C ARG A 19 32.31 3.24 -4.47
N LEU A 20 31.14 3.85 -4.60
CA LEU A 20 30.69 4.94 -3.71
C LEU A 20 29.56 4.51 -2.75
N GLU A 21 29.19 3.22 -2.73
CA GLU A 21 28.61 2.60 -1.53
C GLU A 21 29.73 2.29 -0.51
N GLU A 22 30.65 3.24 -0.31
CA GLU A 22 31.48 3.28 0.89
C GLU A 22 30.53 3.57 2.06
N ALA A 23 30.14 2.48 2.72
CA ALA A 23 29.68 2.32 4.10
C ALA A 23 29.70 3.56 5.03
N LEU A 24 28.95 4.60 4.69
CA LEU A 24 28.11 5.23 5.70
C LEU A 24 27.09 4.15 6.00
N GLU A 25 27.19 3.53 7.19
CA GLU A 25 26.15 2.66 7.72
C GLU A 25 24.86 3.46 7.77
N VAL A 26 24.12 3.51 6.65
CA VAL A 26 22.81 4.14 6.58
C VAL A 26 22.00 3.44 7.65
N PRO A 27 21.61 4.15 8.72
CA PRO A 27 20.89 3.50 9.80
C PRO A 27 19.65 2.80 9.20
N ALA A 28 19.50 1.49 9.44
CA ALA A 28 18.46 0.69 8.79
C ALA A 28 17.05 1.26 9.01
N ASN A 29 16.86 2.01 10.10
CA ASN A 29 15.67 2.79 10.44
C ASN A 29 15.33 3.90 9.44
N TRP A 30 16.26 4.39 8.61
CA TRP A 30 15.95 5.41 7.60
C TRP A 30 15.41 4.83 6.30
N ARG A 31 15.60 3.53 6.04
CA ARG A 31 15.04 2.89 4.83
C ARG A 31 13.53 2.81 4.89
N THR A 32 12.95 2.78 6.09
CA THR A 32 11.53 2.63 6.35
C THR A 32 11.06 3.69 7.33
N ILE A 33 10.20 4.58 6.87
CA ILE A 33 9.62 5.64 7.68
C ILE A 33 8.12 5.42 7.80
N SER A 34 7.63 5.44 9.04
CA SER A 34 6.20 5.39 9.35
C SER A 34 5.79 6.63 10.13
N ILE A 35 4.85 7.38 9.57
CA ILE A 35 4.25 8.58 10.16
C ILE A 35 2.76 8.28 10.31
N THR A 36 2.44 7.65 11.44
CA THR A 36 1.08 7.19 11.79
C THR A 36 0.51 7.90 12.99
N ASN A 37 1.31 8.75 13.65
CA ASN A 37 0.88 9.61 14.73
C ASN A 37 1.73 10.88 14.82
N ALA A 38 1.23 11.87 15.55
CA ALA A 38 1.89 13.16 15.72
C ALA A 38 3.27 13.05 16.39
N ALA A 39 3.46 12.11 17.32
CA ALA A 39 4.73 11.95 18.04
C ALA A 39 5.86 11.45 17.11
N GLN A 40 5.56 10.49 16.23
CA GLN A 40 6.49 10.02 15.19
C GLN A 40 6.89 11.15 14.25
N ALA A 41 5.91 11.94 13.85
CA ALA A 41 6.11 13.05 12.94
C ALA A 41 6.98 14.16 13.56
N LEU A 42 6.70 14.55 14.81
CA LEU A 42 7.51 15.51 15.55
C LEU A 42 8.93 15.02 15.80
N SER A 43 9.11 13.73 16.09
CA SER A 43 10.43 13.12 16.24
C SER A 43 11.22 13.19 14.94
N LEU A 44 10.59 12.90 13.80
CA LEU A 44 11.23 12.97 12.49
C LEU A 44 11.63 14.41 12.14
N PHE A 45 10.72 15.36 12.34
CA PHE A 45 10.97 16.77 12.12
C PHE A 45 12.12 17.29 13.00
N SER A 46 12.15 16.91 14.28
CA SER A 46 13.22 17.32 15.19
C SER A 46 14.59 16.80 14.76
N VAL A 47 14.66 15.58 14.21
CA VAL A 47 15.92 15.05 13.67
C VAL A 47 16.33 15.81 12.42
N LEU A 48 15.38 16.16 11.54
CA LEU A 48 15.63 16.93 10.33
C LEU A 48 16.09 18.37 10.58
N GLU A 49 15.48 19.05 11.56
CA GLU A 49 15.75 20.47 11.83
C GLU A 49 17.01 20.68 12.70
N PHE A 50 17.26 19.80 13.68
CA PHE A 50 18.27 20.04 14.72
C PHE A 50 19.50 19.14 14.64
N SER A 51 19.61 18.26 13.64
CA SER A 51 20.75 17.36 13.50
C SER A 51 21.58 17.68 12.26
N GLU A 52 22.59 18.53 12.41
CA GLU A 52 23.52 18.88 11.33
C GLU A 52 24.38 17.68 10.87
N ASP A 53 24.57 16.68 11.74
CA ASP A 53 25.42 15.50 11.49
C ASP A 53 24.64 14.26 11.00
N VAL A 54 23.30 14.30 11.00
CA VAL A 54 22.49 13.16 10.56
C VAL A 54 22.09 13.36 9.10
N PRO A 55 22.48 12.44 8.21
CA PRO A 55 22.16 12.59 6.80
C PRO A 55 20.64 12.45 6.59
N SER A 56 20.07 13.31 5.73
CA SER A 56 18.61 13.42 5.62
C SER A 56 17.94 12.06 5.32
N PRO A 57 16.90 11.66 6.08
CA PRO A 57 16.03 10.52 5.77
C PRO A 57 15.67 10.42 4.30
N ALA A 58 15.33 11.56 3.69
CA ALA A 58 14.71 11.62 2.39
C ALA A 58 15.55 10.98 1.28
N THR A 59 16.88 11.01 1.42
CA THR A 59 17.79 10.36 0.48
C THR A 59 17.74 8.83 0.56
N TYR A 60 17.40 8.26 1.71
CA TYR A 60 17.50 6.81 1.96
C TYR A 60 16.16 6.10 2.06
N THR A 61 15.06 6.83 2.25
CA THR A 61 13.73 6.26 2.40
C THR A 61 13.31 5.51 1.14
N ARG A 62 13.13 4.18 1.27
CA ARG A 62 12.54 3.32 0.24
C ARG A 62 11.10 2.95 0.55
N ASN A 63 10.76 2.88 1.83
CA ASN A 63 9.43 2.51 2.30
C ASN A 63 8.86 3.67 3.11
N LEU A 64 7.71 4.19 2.68
CA LEU A 64 7.03 5.28 3.37
C LEU A 64 5.59 4.85 3.70
N TRP A 65 5.24 4.87 4.99
CA TRP A 65 3.87 4.77 5.47
C TRP A 65 3.45 6.13 6.04
N VAL A 66 2.42 6.75 5.47
CA VAL A 66 1.82 7.97 6.03
C VAL A 66 0.34 7.77 6.26
N ARG A 67 -0.15 8.12 7.44
CA ARG A 67 -1.57 8.07 7.81
C ARG A 67 -1.95 9.26 8.67
N THR A 68 -3.13 9.78 8.43
CA THR A 68 -3.89 10.70 9.28
C THR A 68 -4.23 10.00 10.58
N GLU A 69 -3.93 10.63 11.70
CA GLU A 69 -4.27 10.10 13.03
C GLU A 69 -5.61 10.68 13.48
N TYR A 70 -6.54 9.80 13.85
CA TYR A 70 -7.75 10.21 14.55
C TYR A 70 -7.62 9.91 16.04
N VAL A 71 -7.42 10.95 16.84
CA VAL A 71 -7.54 10.83 18.30
C VAL A 71 -9.00 11.13 18.64
N GLN A 72 -9.75 10.10 19.01
CA GLN A 72 -11.08 10.28 19.58
C GLN A 72 -10.92 11.01 20.93
N GLY A 73 -11.04 12.33 20.90
CA GLY A 73 -10.85 13.18 22.06
C GLY A 73 -11.86 12.83 23.14
N GLY A 74 -11.36 12.42 24.31
CA GLY A 74 -12.22 12.21 25.48
C GLY A 74 -13.02 13.47 25.81
N ASN A 75 -14.35 13.31 25.81
CA ASN A 75 -15.39 14.04 26.56
C ASN A 75 -15.47 15.59 26.53
N ILE A 76 -14.58 16.34 25.89
CA ILE A 76 -14.68 17.83 25.89
C ILE A 76 -15.10 18.38 24.52
N LEU A 77 -14.88 17.62 23.44
CA LEU A 77 -15.17 18.08 22.07
C LEU A 77 -16.33 17.32 21.40
N GLU A 78 -16.80 16.21 22.00
CA GLU A 78 -18.01 15.49 21.56
C GLU A 78 -19.27 16.36 21.68
N ASP A 79 -19.31 17.29 22.66
CA ASP A 79 -20.43 18.24 22.83
C ASP A 79 -20.52 19.30 21.71
N LEU A 80 -19.49 19.42 20.86
CA LEU A 80 -19.50 20.32 19.71
C LEU A 80 -19.80 19.61 18.38
N GLY A 81 -19.99 18.28 18.39
CA GLY A 81 -20.30 17.51 17.18
C GLY A 81 -19.19 17.52 16.12
N VAL A 82 -17.98 17.94 16.47
CA VAL A 82 -16.81 17.96 15.57
C VAL A 82 -15.87 16.84 15.99
N GLY A 83 -15.93 15.71 15.28
CA GLY A 83 -14.85 14.74 15.29
C GLY A 83 -13.62 15.40 14.68
N ILE A 84 -12.68 15.87 15.49
CA ILE A 84 -11.46 16.53 15.00
C ILE A 84 -10.44 15.42 14.70
N ALA A 85 -10.32 15.07 13.42
CA ALA A 85 -9.12 14.40 12.93
C ALA A 85 -7.92 15.31 13.23
N TYR A 86 -6.92 14.81 13.95
CA TYR A 86 -5.65 15.51 14.03
C TYR A 86 -5.01 15.36 12.66
N LYS A 87 -5.16 16.40 11.83
CA LYS A 87 -4.28 16.55 10.67
C LYS A 87 -2.86 16.48 11.19
N LEU A 88 -2.03 15.64 10.58
CA LEU A 88 -0.59 15.64 10.85
C LEU A 88 -0.12 17.10 10.83
N LEU A 89 0.43 17.58 11.96
CA LEU A 89 0.75 18.99 12.18
C LEU A 89 1.60 19.55 11.02
N GLN A 90 1.57 20.86 10.74
CA GLN A 90 2.34 21.48 9.65
C GLN A 90 3.84 21.06 9.56
N PRO A 91 4.58 20.88 10.67
CA PRO A 91 5.95 20.33 10.63
C PRO A 91 6.05 18.91 10.04
N CYS A 92 4.99 18.11 10.16
CA CYS A 92 4.88 16.77 9.61
C CYS A 92 4.77 16.79 8.09
N THR A 93 4.00 17.75 7.56
CA THR A 93 3.87 17.97 6.11
C THR A 93 5.24 18.27 5.51
N VAL A 94 6.03 19.14 6.15
CA VAL A 94 7.40 19.47 5.69
C VAL A 94 8.30 18.25 5.61
N ALA A 95 8.29 17.38 6.64
CA ALA A 95 9.10 16.17 6.64
C ALA A 95 8.66 15.17 5.55
N VAL A 96 7.35 15.01 5.35
CA VAL A 96 6.80 14.18 4.26
C VAL A 96 7.16 14.75 2.90
N GLU A 97 6.98 16.07 2.70
CA GLU A 97 7.33 16.79 1.48
C GLU A 97 8.80 16.62 1.12
N ASP A 98 9.71 16.72 2.09
CA ASP A 98 11.14 16.48 1.88
C ASP A 98 11.40 15.06 1.37
N ILE A 99 10.82 14.04 2.03
CA ILE A 99 10.95 12.63 1.62
C ILE A 99 10.41 12.43 0.20
N VAL A 100 9.24 12.97 -0.12
CA VAL A 100 8.61 12.73 -1.42
C VAL A 100 9.23 13.57 -2.55
N ALA A 101 9.94 14.65 -2.23
CA ALA A 101 10.71 15.44 -3.18
C ALA A 101 11.96 14.71 -3.67
N HIS A 102 12.55 13.81 -2.86
CA HIS A 102 13.76 13.08 -3.22
C HIS A 102 13.50 11.89 -4.18
N GLY A 103 12.28 11.36 -4.21
CA GLY A 103 11.87 10.42 -5.26
C GLY A 103 12.32 8.95 -5.09
N ASN A 104 12.95 8.59 -3.97
CA ASN A 104 13.51 7.24 -3.75
C ASN A 104 12.51 6.21 -3.19
N VAL A 105 11.29 6.63 -2.87
CA VAL A 105 10.25 5.75 -2.31
C VAL A 105 9.78 4.72 -3.35
N GLN A 106 9.95 3.45 -3.03
CA GLN A 106 9.57 2.28 -3.83
C GLN A 106 8.25 1.66 -3.37
N ASN A 107 8.03 1.61 -2.05
CA ASN A 107 6.82 1.10 -1.42
C ASN A 107 6.13 2.23 -0.65
N PHE A 108 4.84 2.42 -0.92
CA PHE A 108 4.10 3.54 -0.34
C PHE A 108 2.77 3.07 0.26
N ALA A 109 2.60 3.27 1.55
CA ALA A 109 1.32 3.08 2.24
C ALA A 109 0.75 4.46 2.59
N VAL A 110 -0.48 4.72 2.14
CA VAL A 110 -1.11 6.03 2.31
C VAL A 110 -2.60 5.87 2.53
N ASP A 111 -3.16 6.65 3.44
CA ASP A 111 -4.61 6.76 3.49
C ASP A 111 -5.14 7.70 2.41
N PRO A 112 -6.43 7.60 2.11
CA PRO A 112 -6.96 8.34 0.99
C PRO A 112 -7.34 9.80 1.31
N VAL A 113 -7.38 10.20 2.59
CA VAL A 113 -7.62 11.59 3.01
C VAL A 113 -6.44 12.47 2.60
N LEU A 114 -5.21 12.02 2.86
CA LEU A 114 -4.00 12.74 2.48
C LEU A 114 -3.86 12.92 0.96
N LEU A 115 -4.32 11.93 0.18
CA LEU A 115 -4.36 12.03 -1.28
C LEU A 115 -5.34 13.14 -1.74
N ASN A 116 -6.51 13.25 -1.11
CA ASN A 116 -7.51 14.26 -1.44
C ASN A 116 -7.11 15.67 -1.06
N GLU A 117 -6.41 15.83 0.05
CA GLU A 117 -5.88 17.11 0.48
C GLU A 117 -4.70 17.58 -0.39
N GLY A 118 -4.25 16.75 -1.33
CA GLY A 118 -3.26 17.13 -2.32
C GLY A 118 -1.82 17.10 -1.82
N TRP A 119 -1.53 16.41 -0.70
CA TRP A 119 -0.18 16.29 -0.11
C TRP A 119 0.86 15.76 -1.11
N PHE A 120 0.41 15.05 -2.13
CA PHE A 120 1.28 14.35 -3.08
C PHE A 120 1.09 14.80 -4.54
N VAL A 121 0.45 15.96 -4.78
CA VAL A 121 0.22 16.47 -6.13
C VAL A 121 1.54 16.72 -6.87
N GLU A 122 2.51 17.34 -6.20
CA GLU A 122 3.83 17.67 -6.77
C GLU A 122 4.89 16.61 -6.46
N SER A 123 4.48 15.46 -5.93
CA SER A 123 5.37 14.40 -5.49
C SER A 123 6.21 13.84 -6.64
N ARG A 124 7.51 13.64 -6.37
CA ARG A 124 8.45 13.04 -7.34
C ARG A 124 8.57 11.53 -7.21
N ILE A 125 8.02 10.92 -6.15
CA ILE A 125 8.09 9.47 -5.95
C ILE A 125 7.31 8.73 -7.03
N ARG A 126 7.77 7.54 -7.40
CA ARG A 126 7.10 6.68 -8.38
C ARG A 126 7.08 5.24 -7.86
N PRO A 127 6.27 4.95 -6.81
CA PRO A 127 6.28 3.68 -6.13
C PRO A 127 5.90 2.55 -7.08
N GLY A 128 6.64 1.44 -7.00
CA GLY A 128 6.30 0.20 -7.70
C GLY A 128 5.11 -0.50 -7.06
N GLN A 129 4.97 -0.35 -5.73
CA GLN A 129 3.91 -0.95 -4.93
C GLN A 129 3.24 0.07 -4.00
N VAL A 130 1.91 0.02 -3.94
CA VAL A 130 1.08 0.92 -3.14
C VAL A 130 0.10 0.15 -2.27
N LEU A 131 -0.01 0.55 -1.00
CA LEU A 131 -1.06 0.12 -0.08
C LEU A 131 -1.99 1.32 0.14
N LEU A 132 -3.23 1.23 -0.31
CA LEU A 132 -4.25 2.24 0.00
C LEU A 132 -5.00 1.81 1.25
N LEU A 133 -4.77 2.57 2.33
CA LEU A 133 -5.27 2.26 3.67
C LEU A 133 -6.76 2.61 3.80
N GLU A 134 -7.41 2.09 4.85
CA GLU A 134 -8.78 2.47 5.19
C GLU A 134 -8.84 3.88 5.77
N ASN A 135 -9.90 4.64 5.48
CA ASN A 135 -10.14 5.94 6.09
C ASN A 135 -10.63 5.73 7.54
N GLU A 136 -9.86 6.18 8.53
CA GLU A 136 -10.27 6.12 9.94
C GLU A 136 -11.24 7.24 10.33
N CYS A 137 -11.52 8.18 9.42
CA CYS A 137 -12.44 9.29 9.63
C CYS A 137 -13.80 9.04 8.96
N PRO A 138 -14.82 8.59 9.71
CA PRO A 138 -16.14 8.26 9.14
C PRO A 138 -16.94 9.47 8.65
N SER A 139 -16.53 10.70 8.95
CA SER A 139 -17.28 11.92 8.62
C SER A 139 -16.92 12.55 7.27
N GLU A 140 -15.80 12.19 6.65
CA GLU A 140 -15.40 12.77 5.38
C GLU A 140 -15.77 11.87 4.21
N THR A 141 -16.62 12.38 3.32
CA THR A 141 -16.88 11.74 2.03
C THR A 141 -15.59 11.62 1.26
N PHE A 142 -15.25 10.38 0.99
CA PHE A 142 -14.01 10.02 0.34
C PHE A 142 -14.14 10.10 -1.19
N ASN A 143 -13.32 10.94 -1.83
CA ASN A 143 -13.12 10.95 -3.30
C ASN A 143 -11.69 10.46 -3.59
N PHE A 144 -11.34 10.05 -4.80
CA PHE A 144 -9.90 9.91 -5.13
C PHE A 144 -9.48 11.08 -6.01
N ALA A 145 -8.37 11.72 -5.68
CA ALA A 145 -7.69 12.63 -6.60
C ALA A 145 -7.05 11.82 -7.73
N TYR A 146 -7.79 11.59 -8.82
CA TYR A 146 -7.38 10.71 -9.93
C TYR A 146 -6.21 11.24 -10.78
N GLU A 147 -5.83 12.50 -10.61
CA GLU A 147 -4.87 13.20 -11.48
C GLU A 147 -3.42 13.20 -10.95
N THR A 148 -3.07 12.31 -10.02
CA THR A 148 -1.69 12.23 -9.54
C THR A 148 -0.79 11.40 -10.47
N SER A 149 0.28 12.03 -10.99
CA SER A 149 1.29 11.34 -11.80
C SER A 149 2.17 10.37 -11.01
N MET A 150 2.06 10.39 -9.67
CA MET A 150 2.82 9.56 -8.74
C MET A 150 2.65 8.06 -9.01
N PHE A 151 1.45 7.65 -9.39
CA PHE A 151 1.07 6.24 -9.54
C PHE A 151 1.27 5.68 -10.96
N ASN A 152 1.82 6.48 -11.87
CA ASN A 152 2.00 6.06 -13.28
C ASN A 152 2.91 4.84 -13.46
N ARG A 153 3.74 4.49 -12.47
CA ARG A 153 4.63 3.31 -12.49
C ARG A 153 4.23 2.22 -11.50
N THR A 154 3.12 2.41 -10.77
CA THR A 154 2.65 1.44 -9.79
C THR A 154 2.13 0.20 -10.50
N THR A 155 2.74 -0.94 -10.20
CA THR A 155 2.38 -2.24 -10.77
C THR A 155 1.62 -3.13 -9.79
N HIS A 156 1.84 -2.92 -8.48
CA HIS A 156 1.24 -3.68 -7.39
C HIS A 156 0.41 -2.76 -6.51
N VAL A 157 -0.86 -3.11 -6.30
CA VAL A 157 -1.78 -2.33 -5.46
C VAL A 157 -2.49 -3.25 -4.49
N ILE A 158 -2.50 -2.87 -3.21
CA ILE A 158 -3.27 -3.55 -2.16
C ILE A 158 -4.26 -2.53 -1.60
N LEU A 159 -5.55 -2.84 -1.67
CA LEU A 159 -6.64 -1.99 -1.18
C LEU A 159 -7.14 -2.53 0.16
N GLU A 160 -7.09 -1.69 1.19
CA GLU A 160 -7.62 -2.02 2.51
C GLU A 160 -9.14 -1.92 2.57
N HIS A 161 -9.69 -0.89 1.94
CA HIS A 161 -11.14 -0.70 1.81
C HIS A 161 -11.78 -1.86 1.06
N ARG A 162 -13.02 -2.17 1.43
CA ARG A 162 -13.80 -3.17 0.71
C ARG A 162 -14.17 -2.66 -0.67
N TRP A 163 -13.99 -3.49 -1.69
CA TRP A 163 -14.14 -3.10 -3.08
C TRP A 163 -15.55 -2.60 -3.39
N GLU A 164 -16.58 -3.26 -2.86
CA GLU A 164 -17.98 -2.86 -3.04
C GLU A 164 -18.31 -1.48 -2.46
N GLN A 165 -17.52 -0.98 -1.51
CA GLN A 165 -17.67 0.37 -0.96
C GLN A 165 -16.98 1.42 -1.83
N LEU A 166 -15.92 1.05 -2.55
CA LEU A 166 -15.19 1.94 -3.45
C LEU A 166 -15.86 2.08 -4.82
N VAL A 167 -16.48 1.01 -5.34
CA VAL A 167 -17.08 1.00 -6.68
C VAL A 167 -18.02 2.19 -6.97
N PRO A 168 -18.88 2.64 -6.04
CA PRO A 168 -19.76 3.79 -6.29
C PRO A 168 -19.06 5.13 -6.49
N ILE A 169 -17.82 5.28 -6.00
CA ILE A 169 -17.05 6.54 -6.05
C ILE A 169 -15.92 6.50 -7.08
N LEU A 170 -15.62 5.32 -7.63
CA LEU A 170 -14.63 5.12 -8.68
C LEU A 170 -15.18 5.48 -10.07
N PRO A 171 -14.32 5.84 -11.04
CA PRO A 171 -14.77 6.10 -12.41
C PRO A 171 -15.39 4.82 -12.98
N PRO A 172 -16.63 4.88 -13.51
CA PRO A 172 -17.34 3.68 -13.94
C PRO A 172 -16.71 3.01 -15.17
N GLU A 173 -16.01 3.79 -16.01
CA GLU A 173 -15.38 3.30 -17.23
C GLU A 173 -14.04 2.60 -16.97
N ASP A 174 -13.23 3.13 -16.04
CA ASP A 174 -11.96 2.53 -15.61
C ASP A 174 -11.76 2.74 -14.10
N PRO A 175 -12.18 1.79 -13.25
CA PRO A 175 -12.03 1.91 -11.80
C PRO A 175 -10.56 1.87 -11.36
N LEU A 176 -9.63 1.50 -12.26
CA LEU A 176 -8.18 1.47 -12.02
C LEU A 176 -7.46 2.59 -12.77
N GLN A 177 -8.15 3.65 -13.18
CA GLN A 177 -7.57 4.78 -13.91
C GLN A 177 -6.40 5.43 -13.15
N MET A 178 -6.50 5.52 -11.82
CA MET A 178 -5.44 6.04 -10.95
C MET A 178 -4.14 5.23 -11.04
N PHE A 179 -4.21 3.96 -11.44
CA PHE A 179 -3.06 3.07 -11.59
C PHE A 179 -2.97 2.56 -13.05
N PRO A 180 -2.48 3.38 -13.98
CA PRO A 180 -2.48 3.00 -15.40
C PRO A 180 -1.60 1.77 -15.68
N ALA A 181 -0.55 1.54 -14.88
CA ALA A 181 0.40 0.44 -15.03
C ALA A 181 0.12 -0.78 -14.14
N VAL A 182 -1.03 -0.82 -13.43
CA VAL A 182 -1.32 -1.92 -12.48
C VAL A 182 -1.43 -3.27 -13.20
N LYS A 183 -0.76 -4.26 -12.62
CA LYS A 183 -0.73 -5.66 -13.07
C LYS A 183 -1.18 -6.62 -11.97
N TYR A 184 -0.92 -6.26 -10.72
CA TYR A 184 -1.23 -7.06 -9.53
C TYR A 184 -2.12 -6.25 -8.61
N LEU A 185 -3.32 -6.75 -8.34
CA LEU A 185 -4.30 -6.08 -7.49
C LEU A 185 -4.73 -7.04 -6.38
N CYS A 186 -4.70 -6.57 -5.15
CA CYS A 186 -5.29 -7.24 -4.01
C CYS A 186 -6.43 -6.36 -3.45
N ILE A 187 -7.61 -6.95 -3.28
CA ILE A 187 -8.79 -6.25 -2.75
C ILE A 187 -9.42 -7.04 -1.61
N ARG A 188 -10.21 -6.35 -0.79
CA ARG A 188 -11.12 -6.98 0.18
C ARG A 188 -12.55 -6.96 -0.33
N VAL A 189 -13.32 -7.99 -0.02
CA VAL A 189 -14.77 -8.06 -0.28
C VAL A 189 -15.47 -8.56 0.96
N SER A 190 -16.60 -7.94 1.35
CA SER A 190 -17.36 -8.39 2.52
C SER A 190 -17.88 -9.83 2.35
N ALA A 191 -17.69 -10.64 3.38
CA ALA A 191 -18.30 -11.96 3.51
C ALA A 191 -19.83 -11.90 3.53
N MET A 192 -20.41 -10.74 3.87
CA MET A 192 -21.86 -10.49 3.91
C MET A 192 -22.43 -9.98 2.58
N LEU A 193 -21.57 -9.77 1.58
CA LEU A 193 -22.01 -9.32 0.26
C LEU A 193 -22.87 -10.40 -0.42
N ASN A 194 -23.81 -10.00 -1.26
CA ASN A 194 -24.51 -10.95 -2.12
C ASN A 194 -23.51 -11.62 -3.09
N HIS A 195 -23.47 -12.95 -3.11
CA HIS A 195 -22.49 -13.72 -3.91
C HIS A 195 -22.56 -13.45 -5.42
N LEU A 196 -23.75 -13.20 -5.99
CA LEU A 196 -23.89 -12.83 -7.40
C LEU A 196 -23.32 -11.44 -7.65
N LYS A 197 -23.53 -10.51 -6.71
CA LYS A 197 -22.94 -9.17 -6.79
C LYS A 197 -21.42 -9.22 -6.67
N ALA A 198 -20.89 -10.03 -5.76
CA ALA A 198 -19.46 -10.26 -5.62
C ALA A 198 -18.85 -10.77 -6.94
N LEU A 199 -19.44 -11.81 -7.53
CA LEU A 199 -19.00 -12.33 -8.83
C LEU A 199 -19.02 -11.27 -9.92
N GLN A 200 -20.11 -10.49 -10.02
CA GLN A 200 -20.20 -9.40 -11.00
C GLN A 200 -19.04 -8.40 -10.86
N LEU A 201 -18.73 -7.98 -9.64
CA LEU A 201 -17.64 -7.04 -9.37
C LEU A 201 -16.27 -7.62 -9.71
N ILE A 202 -16.05 -8.90 -9.41
CA ILE A 202 -14.79 -9.59 -9.74
C ILE A 202 -14.64 -9.79 -11.25
N ASP A 203 -15.71 -10.18 -11.95
CA ASP A 203 -15.68 -10.35 -13.40
C ASP A 203 -15.42 -9.03 -14.14
N GLN A 204 -15.93 -7.90 -13.62
CA GLN A 204 -15.57 -6.57 -14.13
C GLN A 204 -14.06 -6.31 -14.05
N LEU A 205 -13.43 -6.64 -12.91
CA LEU A 205 -11.98 -6.50 -12.74
C LEU A 205 -11.18 -7.47 -13.63
N LEU A 206 -11.62 -8.73 -13.76
CA LEU A 206 -10.97 -9.71 -14.62
C LEU A 206 -11.08 -9.37 -16.10
N GLY A 207 -12.08 -8.59 -16.50
CA GLY A 207 -12.19 -7.99 -17.84
C GLY A 207 -11.08 -6.98 -18.15
N CYS A 208 -10.39 -6.45 -17.13
CA CYS A 208 -9.26 -5.56 -17.31
C CYS A 208 -8.05 -6.31 -17.89
N LYS A 209 -7.72 -6.04 -19.16
CA LYS A 209 -6.67 -6.77 -19.90
C LYS A 209 -5.26 -6.58 -19.34
N LYS A 210 -4.99 -5.44 -18.69
CA LYS A 210 -3.68 -5.14 -18.06
C LYS A 210 -3.44 -5.93 -16.78
N LEU A 211 -4.51 -6.42 -16.15
CA LEU A 211 -4.42 -7.09 -14.86
C LEU A 211 -3.96 -8.55 -15.07
N GLU A 212 -2.73 -8.84 -14.66
CA GLU A 212 -2.15 -10.18 -14.71
C GLU A 212 -2.68 -11.05 -13.57
N ARG A 213 -2.86 -10.47 -12.37
CA ARG A 213 -3.36 -11.19 -11.20
C ARG A 213 -4.24 -10.32 -10.31
N LEU A 214 -5.34 -10.93 -9.85
CA LEU A 214 -6.28 -10.43 -8.87
C LEU A 214 -6.30 -11.36 -7.65
N ILE A 215 -6.06 -10.81 -6.47
CA ILE A 215 -6.22 -11.50 -5.19
C ILE A 215 -7.44 -10.89 -4.50
N VAL A 216 -8.36 -11.74 -4.05
CA VAL A 216 -9.55 -11.32 -3.30
C VAL A 216 -9.50 -11.92 -1.91
N CYS A 217 -9.39 -11.07 -0.91
CA CYS A 217 -9.55 -11.46 0.49
C CYS A 217 -11.02 -11.30 0.90
N VAL A 218 -11.66 -12.38 1.36
CA VAL A 218 -13.03 -12.32 1.87
C VAL A 218 -12.99 -11.90 3.34
N ASP A 219 -13.50 -10.71 3.63
CA ASP A 219 -13.44 -10.06 4.95
C ASP A 219 -14.78 -10.22 5.70
N SER A 220 -14.74 -10.93 6.83
CA SER A 220 -15.89 -11.12 7.73
C SER A 220 -16.06 -10.01 8.77
N GLY A 221 -15.14 -9.05 8.86
CA GLY A 221 -15.14 -8.00 9.88
C GLY A 221 -14.31 -8.39 11.10
N GLU A 222 -14.97 -8.82 12.19
CA GLU A 222 -14.35 -8.94 13.53
C GLU A 222 -13.16 -9.91 13.57
N ASP A 223 -13.28 -11.09 12.96
CA ASP A 223 -12.18 -12.07 12.95
C ASP A 223 -11.36 -12.04 11.66
N ARG A 224 -11.83 -11.34 10.62
CA ARG A 224 -11.24 -11.32 9.25
C ARG A 224 -11.00 -12.70 8.63
N HIS A 225 -11.63 -13.73 9.19
CA HIS A 225 -11.64 -15.12 8.71
C HIS A 225 -13.01 -15.46 8.16
N CYS A 226 -13.03 -16.07 6.98
CA CYS A 226 -14.24 -16.57 6.35
C CYS A 226 -14.49 -18.03 6.77
N VAL A 227 -15.75 -18.33 7.12
CA VAL A 227 -16.20 -19.70 7.41
C VAL A 227 -16.52 -20.46 6.12
N LYS A 228 -16.39 -21.79 6.17
CA LYS A 228 -16.48 -22.66 4.98
C LYS A 228 -17.80 -22.60 4.23
N GLN A 229 -18.88 -22.33 4.95
CA GLN A 229 -20.24 -22.25 4.45
C GLN A 229 -20.53 -20.90 3.76
N ASN A 230 -19.59 -19.95 3.78
CA ASN A 230 -19.80 -18.64 3.20
C ASN A 230 -19.92 -18.72 1.67
N LEU A 231 -21.07 -18.29 1.16
CA LEU A 231 -21.38 -18.34 -0.26
C LEU A 231 -20.49 -17.43 -1.11
N VAL A 232 -20.09 -16.25 -0.60
CA VAL A 232 -19.18 -15.35 -1.34
C VAL A 232 -17.86 -16.07 -1.61
N TRP A 233 -17.23 -16.61 -0.56
CA TRP A 233 -15.99 -17.35 -0.70
C TRP A 233 -16.16 -18.56 -1.63
N GLN A 234 -17.20 -19.38 -1.47
CA GLN A 234 -17.42 -20.57 -2.29
C GLN A 234 -17.53 -20.24 -3.79
N PHE A 235 -18.34 -19.23 -4.14
CA PHE A 235 -18.55 -18.86 -5.54
C PHE A 235 -17.31 -18.19 -6.14
N LEU A 236 -16.66 -17.30 -5.41
CA LEU A 236 -15.41 -16.68 -5.88
C LEU A 236 -14.30 -17.71 -6.02
N ASN A 237 -14.16 -18.63 -5.07
CA ASN A 237 -13.17 -19.70 -5.14
C ASN A 237 -13.48 -20.63 -6.32
N HIS A 238 -14.74 -21.01 -6.54
CA HIS A 238 -15.13 -21.76 -7.73
C HIS A 238 -14.75 -20.99 -9.02
N ARG A 239 -15.01 -19.68 -9.09
CA ARG A 239 -14.60 -18.83 -10.21
C ARG A 239 -13.08 -18.80 -10.40
N ALA A 240 -12.30 -18.81 -9.32
CA ALA A 240 -10.84 -18.85 -9.37
C ALA A 240 -10.30 -20.10 -10.07
N HIS A 241 -10.95 -21.26 -9.87
CA HIS A 241 -10.58 -22.51 -10.54
C HIS A 241 -10.67 -22.42 -12.07
N PHE A 242 -11.55 -21.56 -12.62
CA PHE A 242 -11.72 -21.37 -14.07
C PHE A 242 -10.99 -20.14 -14.62
N SER A 243 -10.22 -19.43 -13.80
CA SER A 243 -9.62 -18.14 -14.18
C SER A 243 -8.15 -18.24 -14.58
N GLU A 244 -7.65 -19.42 -14.98
CA GLU A 244 -6.27 -19.62 -15.48
C GLU A 244 -5.18 -18.98 -14.58
N HIS A 245 -5.33 -19.08 -13.26
CA HIS A 245 -4.44 -18.46 -12.25
C HIS A 245 -4.43 -16.92 -12.18
N ARG A 246 -5.31 -16.23 -12.94
CA ARG A 246 -5.50 -14.77 -12.84
C ARG A 246 -6.26 -14.36 -11.58
N LEU A 247 -7.04 -15.25 -10.98
CA LEU A 247 -7.78 -14.99 -9.74
C LEU A 247 -7.31 -15.94 -8.64
N ALA A 248 -7.04 -15.38 -7.47
CA ALA A 248 -6.84 -16.10 -6.22
C ALA A 248 -7.78 -15.57 -5.14
N VAL A 249 -8.30 -16.46 -4.30
CA VAL A 249 -9.27 -16.10 -3.27
C VAL A 249 -8.77 -16.59 -1.93
N HIS A 250 -8.53 -15.64 -1.03
CA HIS A 250 -8.12 -15.90 0.34
C HIS A 250 -9.36 -15.87 1.24
N SER A 251 -9.44 -16.85 2.14
CA SER A 251 -10.42 -16.89 3.23
C SER A 251 -10.02 -15.97 4.39
N ILE A 252 -8.81 -15.40 4.35
CA ILE A 252 -8.24 -14.56 5.40
C ILE A 252 -7.95 -13.17 4.83
N ALA A 253 -8.43 -12.13 5.51
CA ALA A 253 -8.13 -10.73 5.20
C ALA A 253 -7.16 -10.15 6.23
N ARG A 254 -5.85 -10.43 6.08
CA ARG A 254 -4.83 -9.92 7.02
C ARG A 254 -4.85 -8.40 7.13
N SER A 255 -4.41 -7.88 8.28
CA SER A 255 -4.29 -6.44 8.52
C SER A 255 -3.24 -5.81 7.59
N MET A 256 -3.44 -4.55 7.18
CA MET A 256 -2.43 -3.86 6.35
C MET A 256 -1.12 -3.65 7.08
N LYS A 257 -1.16 -3.54 8.42
CA LYS A 257 0.04 -3.50 9.25
C LYS A 257 0.90 -4.75 9.07
N HIS A 258 0.28 -5.93 9.13
CA HIS A 258 1.00 -7.17 8.92
C HIS A 258 1.56 -7.28 7.50
N GLU A 259 0.80 -6.85 6.49
CA GLU A 259 1.28 -6.87 5.10
C GLU A 259 2.44 -5.90 4.87
N TRP A 260 2.38 -4.71 5.45
CA TRP A 260 3.49 -3.76 5.42
C TRP A 260 4.75 -4.32 6.08
N GLU A 261 4.62 -4.92 7.26
CA GLU A 261 5.74 -5.54 7.97
C GLU A 261 6.41 -6.60 7.09
N ALA A 262 5.62 -7.43 6.38
CA ALA A 262 6.16 -8.38 5.41
C ALA A 262 6.90 -7.67 4.25
N ILE A 263 6.35 -6.59 3.69
CA ILE A 263 7.00 -5.84 2.60
C ILE A 263 8.34 -5.26 3.03
N VAL A 264 8.40 -4.59 4.18
CA VAL A 264 9.61 -3.87 4.61
C VAL A 264 10.69 -4.78 5.16
N THR A 265 10.34 -6.00 5.58
CA THR A 265 11.28 -7.03 6.04
C THR A 265 11.66 -8.03 4.94
N GLU A 266 11.19 -7.82 3.71
CA GLU A 266 11.31 -8.79 2.60
C GLU A 266 10.77 -10.20 2.99
N GLY A 267 9.78 -10.20 3.88
CA GLY A 267 9.03 -11.38 4.28
C GLY A 267 8.06 -11.85 3.20
N ARG A 268 7.29 -12.90 3.50
CA ARG A 268 6.28 -13.42 2.58
C ARG A 268 5.09 -12.46 2.53
N THR A 269 4.92 -11.79 1.39
CA THR A 269 3.83 -10.86 1.11
C THR A 269 2.56 -11.58 0.65
N ILE A 270 1.46 -10.84 0.44
CA ILE A 270 0.23 -11.41 -0.11
C ILE A 270 0.47 -12.06 -1.49
N TRP A 271 1.44 -11.54 -2.24
CA TRP A 271 1.78 -12.04 -3.57
C TRP A 271 2.39 -13.45 -3.55
N ASP A 272 3.13 -13.77 -2.49
CA ASP A 272 3.77 -15.07 -2.28
C ASP A 272 2.78 -16.11 -1.72
N ARG A 273 1.78 -15.65 -0.98
CA ARG A 273 0.82 -16.50 -0.25
C ARG A 273 -0.32 -17.05 -1.12
N VAL A 274 -0.34 -16.71 -2.42
CA VAL A 274 -1.39 -17.08 -3.40
C VAL A 274 -1.63 -18.60 -3.55
N GLY A 275 -0.71 -19.45 -3.08
CA GLY A 275 -0.84 -20.91 -3.08
C GLY A 275 -0.88 -21.55 -1.69
N ASP A 276 -0.95 -20.76 -0.62
CA ASP A 276 -0.93 -21.29 0.74
C ASP A 276 -2.29 -21.90 1.10
N LYS A 277 -2.26 -23.16 1.56
CA LYS A 277 -3.48 -23.87 1.95
C LYS A 277 -4.14 -23.24 3.17
N GLU A 278 -3.37 -22.65 4.08
CA GLU A 278 -3.93 -22.02 5.28
C GLU A 278 -4.69 -20.73 4.96
N GLU A 279 -4.21 -19.99 3.97
CA GLU A 279 -4.81 -18.72 3.52
C GLU A 279 -6.01 -18.92 2.58
N THR A 280 -6.04 -20.07 1.90
CA THR A 280 -7.08 -20.40 0.92
C THR A 280 -8.18 -21.28 1.51
N GLN A 281 -7.96 -21.93 2.65
CA GLN A 281 -8.97 -22.74 3.32
C GLN A 281 -9.76 -21.93 4.36
N PRO A 282 -11.08 -21.94 4.29
CA PRO A 282 -11.92 -21.29 5.29
C PRO A 282 -11.97 -22.14 6.58
N MET A 283 -12.23 -21.51 7.72
CA MET A 283 -12.34 -22.23 8.99
C MET A 283 -13.57 -23.14 9.03
N ASP A 284 -13.40 -24.35 9.59
CA ASP A 284 -14.54 -25.21 9.96
C ASP A 284 -15.23 -24.63 11.21
N GLU A 285 -16.56 -24.56 11.23
CA GLU A 285 -17.39 -23.99 12.33
C GLU A 285 -17.11 -24.58 13.73
N ARG A 286 -16.36 -25.68 13.82
CA ARG A 286 -16.00 -26.37 15.06
C ARG A 286 -14.61 -26.00 15.60
N GLY A 287 -13.84 -25.20 14.88
CA GLY A 287 -12.49 -24.74 15.25
C GLY A 287 -12.50 -23.40 15.97
N GLY A 288 -13.39 -23.21 16.95
CA GLY A 288 -13.37 -22.03 17.80
C GLY A 288 -12.12 -22.01 18.69
N LEU A 289 -11.32 -20.95 18.57
CA LEU A 289 -10.46 -20.41 19.64
C LEU A 289 -9.46 -21.36 20.31
N GLN A 290 -8.68 -22.13 19.55
CA GLN A 290 -7.43 -22.68 20.07
C GLN A 290 -6.31 -22.52 19.04
N GLY A 291 -5.53 -21.44 19.16
CA GLY A 291 -4.19 -21.46 18.58
C GLY A 291 -3.54 -20.17 18.09
N TYR A 292 -4.15 -18.99 18.20
CA TYR A 292 -3.53 -17.78 17.65
C TYR A 292 -3.68 -16.58 18.59
N LEU A 293 -2.80 -16.55 19.60
CA LEU A 293 -2.30 -15.33 20.25
C LEU A 293 -0.80 -15.24 19.97
#